data_AF-A0A635R8I8-F1
#
_entry.id   AF-A0A635R8I8-F1
#
_cell.length_a   1.000
_cell.length_b   1.000
_cell.length_c   1.000
_cell.angle_alpha   90.00
_cell.angle_beta   90.00
_cell.angle_gamma   90.00
#
_symmetry.space_group_name_H-M   'P 1'
#
loop_
_entity.id
_entity.type
_entity.pdbx_description
1 polymer ?
#
loop_
_entity_poly.entity_id
_entity_poly.type
_entity_poly.pdbx_seq_one_letter_code
_entity_poly.pdbx_strand_id
1 'polypeptide(L)'
;MISLYSLNAVTNAMKLCKQHNIQLGTDVDSPVDLLNRAVDPSRVFDTTITDEQFFQELPAITQLKRPTEATSEASVIRDGAIEPEALRVDDHETTLFELKNMAIQRCNGMLDFARNVVQPFVQLVIQNNVIDEVKPLVEDWNLIPVGIDSCVDSPVVQALIQEIANPMGNGTTYDPINFDVPTNIEIPETGVKAYDELVRSLLNDLGISIYDAAKLILAGNNTVPVASNAPMILKERVLVLLLSSYYIERPWPDSGVDALKWKAEMGRAYYTSVGWVYGFEKEILNRVATGNIIYSYDTDKKDVYICQETMDDYLSKGGIVEGLLGAIYLMDEGDYNVSARVPSLLENQNAYVDAYNRRAIITQKKNEQDWVTRNRQSLKTAFSLAIDQLDQGYFDNGEDQRTREDVKRWVMASCDAFFSSADDDITLFIIQTACNDVFRVWEIAPLMRTIHQAMVDNQDPSQAATSWMIDYVLDWISGSVFVDKL
;
A
#
# COMPACT_ATOMS: atom_id res chain seq x y z
N MET A 1 1.68 27.80 -41.23
CA MET A 1 1.12 28.66 -42.30
C MET A 1 0.86 30.03 -41.67
N ILE A 2 1.64 31.06 -42.01
CA ILE A 2 1.50 32.39 -41.41
C ILE A 2 0.25 33.05 -42.00
N SER A 3 -0.73 33.41 -41.17
CA SER A 3 -1.98 34.03 -41.63
C SER A 3 -1.85 35.55 -41.71
N LEU A 4 -2.69 36.20 -42.53
CA LEU A 4 -2.82 37.66 -42.60
C LEU A 4 -3.10 38.28 -41.22
N TYR A 5 -3.80 37.55 -40.35
CA TYR A 5 -4.12 37.97 -38.99
C TYR A 5 -2.86 38.01 -38.10
N SER A 6 -1.99 37.01 -38.25
CA SER A 6 -0.69 36.92 -37.55
C SER A 6 0.25 38.05 -37.98
N LEU A 7 0.30 38.37 -39.27
CA LEU A 7 1.09 39.47 -39.82
C LEU A 7 0.58 40.84 -39.33
N ASN A 8 -0.74 41.09 -39.37
CA ASN A 8 -1.33 42.32 -38.85
C ASN A 8 -1.07 42.55 -37.35
N ALA A 9 -1.06 41.47 -36.56
CA ALA A 9 -0.71 41.53 -35.14
C ALA A 9 0.76 41.90 -34.93
N VAL A 10 1.68 41.29 -35.69
CA VAL A 10 3.12 41.59 -35.64
C VAL A 10 3.41 43.03 -36.08
N THR A 11 2.77 43.52 -37.16
CA THR A 11 2.93 44.90 -37.63
C THR A 11 2.43 45.93 -36.61
N ASN A 12 1.33 45.66 -35.91
CA ASN A 12 0.84 46.53 -34.83
C ASN A 12 1.76 46.48 -33.60
N ALA A 13 2.28 45.31 -33.24
CA ALA A 13 3.28 45.16 -32.18
C ALA A 13 4.56 45.93 -32.51
N MET A 14 5.07 45.84 -33.74
CA MET A 14 6.24 46.60 -34.19
C MET A 14 6.00 48.11 -34.20
N LYS A 15 4.79 48.57 -34.59
CA LYS A 15 4.40 49.98 -34.48
C LYS A 15 4.40 50.46 -33.03
N LEU A 16 3.90 49.65 -32.10
CA LEU A 16 3.93 49.94 -30.66
C LEU A 16 5.38 49.97 -30.14
N CYS A 17 6.23 49.00 -30.51
CA CYS A 17 7.65 49.01 -30.16
C CYS A 17 8.34 50.30 -30.65
N LYS A 18 8.07 50.72 -31.89
CA LYS A 18 8.58 51.97 -32.45
C LYS A 18 8.04 53.22 -31.73
N GLN A 19 6.75 53.23 -31.36
CA GLN A 19 6.14 54.33 -30.58
C GLN A 19 6.72 54.44 -29.17
N HIS A 20 7.12 53.32 -28.58
CA HIS A 20 7.68 53.24 -27.23
C HIS A 20 9.22 53.22 -27.21
N ASN A 21 9.88 53.42 -28.36
CA ASN A 21 11.34 53.38 -28.51
C ASN A 21 11.97 52.08 -27.98
N ILE A 22 11.26 50.97 -28.13
CA ILE A 22 11.70 49.63 -27.74
C ILE A 22 12.38 49.02 -28.96
N GLN A 23 13.68 48.76 -28.84
CA GLN A 23 14.40 47.96 -29.83
C GLN A 23 14.23 46.48 -29.50
N LEU A 24 14.06 45.66 -30.53
CA LEU A 24 14.04 44.20 -30.39
C LEU A 24 15.37 43.68 -30.92
N GLY A 25 16.14 43.05 -30.05
CA GLY A 25 17.35 42.34 -30.40
C GLY A 25 17.03 40.87 -30.63
N THR A 26 17.96 40.17 -31.28
CA THR A 26 17.91 38.71 -31.45
C THR A 26 19.18 38.10 -30.93
N ASP A 27 19.06 36.94 -30.28
CA ASP A 27 20.24 36.21 -29.82
C ASP A 27 21.08 35.78 -31.04
N VAL A 28 22.41 35.95 -30.94
CA VAL A 28 23.34 35.58 -32.00
C VAL A 28 23.19 34.10 -32.34
N ASP A 29 23.07 33.78 -33.63
CA ASP A 29 22.86 32.42 -34.15
C ASP A 29 21.50 31.78 -33.79
N SER A 30 20.56 32.56 -33.27
CA SER A 30 19.18 32.12 -33.10
C SER A 30 18.43 31.97 -34.44
N PRO A 31 17.30 31.24 -34.47
CA PRO A 31 16.46 31.13 -35.65
C PRO A 31 16.05 32.48 -36.26
N VAL A 32 15.75 33.46 -35.41
CA VAL A 32 15.33 34.80 -35.83
C VAL A 32 16.52 35.64 -36.29
N ASP A 33 17.68 35.50 -35.65
CA ASP A 33 18.92 36.14 -36.09
C ASP A 33 19.43 35.61 -37.43
N LEU A 34 19.30 34.30 -37.68
CA LEU A 34 19.61 33.69 -38.98
C LEU A 34 18.67 34.20 -40.08
N LEU A 35 17.38 34.39 -39.77
CA LEU A 35 16.44 35.03 -40.69
C LEU A 35 16.80 36.50 -40.93
N ASN A 36 17.13 37.25 -39.88
CA ASN A 36 17.55 38.65 -39.98
C ASN A 36 18.84 38.81 -40.79
N ARG A 37 19.81 37.89 -40.68
CA ARG A 37 21.04 37.88 -41.47
C ARG A 37 20.82 37.44 -42.93
N ALA A 38 19.86 36.55 -43.17
CA ALA A 38 19.52 36.08 -44.51
C ALA A 38 18.79 37.16 -45.33
N VAL A 39 18.07 38.06 -44.67
CA VAL A 39 17.57 39.30 -45.25
C VAL A 39 18.75 40.28 -45.33
N ASP A 40 19.46 40.29 -46.45
CA ASP A 40 20.69 41.08 -46.68
C ASP A 40 20.64 42.48 -46.03
N PRO A 41 21.46 42.77 -44.99
CA PRO A 41 21.40 44.04 -44.28
C PRO A 41 21.94 45.23 -45.10
N SER A 42 22.55 45.00 -46.27
CA SER A 42 23.54 45.92 -46.79
C SER A 42 23.07 47.00 -47.77
N ARG A 43 21.81 47.06 -48.26
CA ARG A 43 21.53 47.95 -49.42
C ARG A 43 20.23 48.75 -49.50
N VAL A 44 19.40 48.84 -48.46
CA VAL A 44 18.24 49.78 -48.51
C VAL A 44 18.32 50.91 -47.48
N PHE A 45 18.98 50.71 -46.33
CA PHE A 45 19.02 51.71 -45.25
C PHE A 45 20.40 51.89 -44.58
N ASP A 46 21.49 51.80 -45.34
CA ASP A 46 22.79 52.24 -44.81
C ASP A 46 22.81 53.78 -44.74
N THR A 47 22.74 54.33 -43.53
CA THR A 47 22.75 55.78 -43.29
C THR A 47 24.14 56.42 -43.45
N THR A 48 25.17 55.65 -43.82
CA THR A 48 26.54 56.15 -43.97
C THR A 48 26.92 56.58 -45.39
N ILE A 49 26.09 56.27 -46.40
CA ILE A 49 26.28 56.71 -47.79
C ILE A 49 25.59 58.05 -48.04
N THR A 50 26.22 58.91 -48.86
CA THR A 50 25.59 60.18 -49.26
C THR A 50 24.53 59.93 -50.34
N ASP A 51 23.51 60.80 -50.41
CA ASP A 51 22.43 60.72 -51.42
C ASP A 51 22.98 60.58 -52.86
N GLU A 52 24.12 61.20 -53.13
CA GLU A 52 24.76 61.19 -54.45
C GLU A 52 25.44 59.84 -54.77
N GLN A 53 25.99 59.16 -53.76
CA GLN A 53 26.47 57.78 -53.89
C GLN A 53 25.29 56.80 -54.04
N PHE A 54 24.20 57.03 -53.30
CA PHE A 54 22.98 56.23 -53.41
C PHE A 54 22.41 56.24 -54.84
N PHE A 55 22.30 57.41 -55.48
CA PHE A 55 21.79 57.49 -56.85
C PHE A 55 22.76 56.98 -57.92
N GLN A 56 24.08 57.00 -57.67
CA GLN A 56 25.08 56.42 -58.59
C GLN A 56 25.11 54.88 -58.53
N GLU A 57 24.85 54.31 -57.36
CA GLU A 57 24.86 52.86 -57.16
C GLU A 57 23.50 52.21 -57.44
N LEU A 58 22.40 52.98 -57.38
CA LEU A 58 21.02 52.53 -57.66
C LEU A 58 20.89 51.68 -58.95
N PRO A 59 21.51 52.03 -60.09
CA PRO A 59 21.44 51.24 -61.31
C PRO A 59 22.15 49.88 -61.23
N ALA A 60 23.15 49.74 -60.34
CA ALA A 60 23.86 48.48 -60.08
C ALA A 60 23.14 47.63 -59.01
N ILE A 61 22.50 48.27 -58.03
CA ILE A 61 21.67 47.64 -57.00
C ILE A 61 20.39 47.03 -57.61
N THR A 62 19.77 47.76 -58.53
CA THR A 62 18.57 47.31 -59.28
C THR A 62 18.89 46.32 -60.41
N GLN A 63 20.18 46.04 -60.67
CA GLN A 63 20.64 45.00 -61.60
C GLN A 63 20.68 43.59 -60.98
N LEU A 64 20.19 43.40 -59.75
CA LEU A 64 19.98 42.06 -59.18
C LEU A 64 19.30 41.15 -60.23
N LYS A 65 20.04 40.08 -60.55
CA LYS A 65 19.92 39.28 -61.77
C LYS A 65 18.48 38.94 -62.13
N ARG A 66 18.10 39.18 -63.39
CA ARG A 66 16.97 38.48 -64.00
C ARG A 66 17.20 36.96 -63.83
N PRO A 67 16.17 36.20 -63.43
CA PRO A 67 16.29 34.75 -63.24
C PRO A 67 16.69 34.07 -64.55
N THR A 68 17.64 33.14 -64.47
CA THR A 68 17.72 32.01 -65.40
C THR A 68 16.44 31.19 -65.22
N GLU A 69 15.79 30.87 -66.32
CA GLU A 69 14.40 30.41 -66.43
C GLU A 69 13.99 29.25 -65.50
N ALA A 70 12.75 29.35 -65.00
CA ALA A 70 11.78 28.30 -64.63
C ALA A 70 12.21 27.27 -63.56
N THR A 71 11.48 27.08 -62.46
CA THR A 71 10.09 26.62 -62.37
C THR A 71 9.51 26.75 -60.96
N SER A 72 8.18 26.87 -60.89
CA SER A 72 7.28 26.85 -59.72
C SER A 72 6.91 28.23 -59.11
N GLU A 73 5.63 28.36 -58.77
CA GLU A 73 4.92 29.61 -58.48
C GLU A 73 5.49 30.31 -57.25
N ALA A 74 6.08 31.49 -57.45
CA ALA A 74 6.54 32.37 -56.38
C ALA A 74 5.37 32.73 -55.45
N SER A 75 5.42 32.24 -54.21
CA SER A 75 4.44 32.56 -53.17
C SER A 75 4.71 33.96 -52.60
N VAL A 76 4.32 34.98 -53.36
CA VAL A 76 4.44 36.39 -52.93
C VAL A 76 3.23 36.76 -52.08
N ILE A 77 3.43 36.99 -50.78
CA ILE A 77 2.42 37.61 -49.92
C ILE A 77 2.41 39.11 -50.22
N ARG A 78 1.33 39.62 -50.82
CA ARG A 78 1.16 41.06 -51.12
C ARG A 78 0.20 41.69 -50.12
N ASP A 79 0.65 42.74 -49.44
CA ASP A 79 -0.23 43.66 -48.71
C ASP A 79 -0.61 44.84 -49.60
N GLY A 80 -1.88 45.24 -49.54
CA GLY A 80 -2.45 46.31 -50.33
C GLY A 80 -2.49 47.61 -49.55
N ALA A 81 -1.36 48.28 -49.37
CA ALA A 81 -1.24 49.74 -49.30
C ALA A 81 0.21 50.16 -48.97
N ILE A 82 0.84 50.89 -49.91
CA ILE A 82 2.17 51.51 -49.84
C ILE A 82 3.30 50.48 -49.85
N GLU A 83 4.15 50.55 -50.89
CA GLU A 83 5.19 49.58 -51.28
C GLU A 83 5.78 48.79 -50.09
N PRO A 84 5.30 47.56 -49.84
CA PRO A 84 5.92 46.67 -48.88
C PRO A 84 7.10 46.00 -49.57
N GLU A 85 8.26 45.99 -48.92
CA GLU A 85 9.34 45.05 -49.26
C GLU A 85 8.76 43.63 -49.22
N ALA A 86 8.44 43.11 -50.40
CA ALA A 86 7.89 41.78 -50.54
C ALA A 86 9.02 40.79 -50.27
N LEU A 87 8.99 40.16 -49.10
CA LEU A 87 9.92 39.09 -48.76
C LEU A 87 9.62 37.92 -49.69
N ARG A 88 10.44 37.76 -50.72
CA ARG A 88 10.34 36.62 -51.64
C ARG A 88 10.84 35.40 -50.91
N VAL A 89 9.92 34.51 -50.53
CA VAL A 89 10.22 33.24 -49.84
C VAL A 89 11.29 32.44 -50.60
N ASP A 90 11.27 32.53 -51.93
CA ASP A 90 12.21 31.86 -52.84
C ASP A 90 13.67 32.34 -52.64
N ASP A 91 13.89 33.61 -52.26
CA ASP A 91 15.24 34.18 -52.05
C ASP A 91 15.85 33.73 -50.70
N HIS A 92 15.03 33.17 -49.80
CA HIS A 92 15.43 32.69 -48.47
C HIS A 92 15.17 31.19 -48.27
N GLU A 93 14.92 30.45 -49.36
CA GLU A 93 14.57 29.04 -49.35
C GLU A 93 15.62 28.19 -48.63
N THR A 94 16.91 28.48 -48.82
CA THR A 94 18.02 27.75 -48.16
C THR A 94 18.02 27.94 -46.64
N THR A 95 17.89 29.18 -46.15
CA THR A 95 17.87 29.47 -44.71
C THR A 95 16.61 28.87 -44.05
N LEU A 96 15.45 28.97 -44.69
CA LEU A 96 14.22 28.35 -44.21
C LEU A 96 14.33 26.82 -44.18
N PHE A 97 15.03 26.22 -45.14
CA PHE A 97 15.30 24.79 -45.17
C PHE A 97 16.25 24.36 -44.03
N GLU A 98 17.30 25.13 -43.74
CA GLU A 98 18.21 24.90 -42.63
C GLU A 98 17.52 25.02 -41.26
N LEU A 99 16.69 26.06 -41.08
CA LEU A 99 15.90 26.27 -39.85
C LEU A 99 14.90 25.14 -39.62
N LYS A 100 14.21 24.72 -40.68
CA LYS A 100 13.35 23.54 -40.65
C LYS A 100 14.14 22.29 -40.24
N ASN A 101 15.33 22.07 -40.80
CA ASN A 101 16.16 20.92 -40.46
C ASN A 101 16.64 20.95 -39.01
N MET A 102 17.02 22.11 -38.48
CA MET A 102 17.40 22.27 -37.08
C MET A 102 16.23 21.97 -36.13
N ALA A 103 15.04 22.52 -36.42
CA ALA A 103 13.82 22.23 -35.65
C ALA A 103 13.48 20.74 -35.66
N ILE A 104 13.53 20.10 -36.85
CA ILE A 104 13.29 18.67 -37.00
C ILE A 104 14.33 17.85 -36.22
N GLN A 105 15.62 18.17 -36.33
CA GLN A 105 16.68 17.46 -35.62
C GLN A 105 16.52 17.57 -34.11
N ARG A 106 16.18 18.76 -33.59
CA ARG A 106 15.93 18.99 -32.16
C ARG A 106 14.72 18.21 -31.67
N CYS A 107 13.59 18.29 -32.37
CA CYS A 107 12.37 17.55 -32.01
C CYS A 107 12.58 16.03 -32.07
N ASN A 108 13.24 15.54 -33.13
CA ASN A 108 13.57 14.13 -33.26
C ASN A 108 14.50 13.67 -32.13
N GLY A 109 15.54 14.44 -31.80
CA GLY A 109 16.43 14.13 -30.69
C GLY A 109 15.70 14.05 -29.35
N MET A 110 14.78 14.98 -29.08
CA MET A 110 13.96 14.97 -27.85
C MET A 110 13.00 13.79 -27.82
N LEU A 111 12.30 13.48 -28.91
CA LEU A 111 11.41 12.32 -29.00
C LEU A 111 12.17 11.00 -28.87
N ASP A 112 13.33 10.88 -29.52
CA ASP A 112 14.16 9.70 -29.47
C ASP A 112 14.71 9.47 -28.06
N PHE A 113 15.17 10.53 -27.37
CA PHE A 113 15.63 10.42 -25.99
C PHE A 113 14.47 10.08 -25.03
N ALA A 114 13.33 10.75 -25.19
CA ALA A 114 12.13 10.47 -24.39
C ALA A 114 11.69 9.00 -24.53
N ARG A 115 11.64 8.48 -25.77
CA ARG A 115 11.17 7.12 -26.08
C ARG A 115 12.18 6.03 -25.74
N ASN A 116 13.46 6.26 -26.01
CA ASN A 116 14.48 5.21 -25.92
C ASN A 116 15.26 5.23 -24.60
N VAL A 117 15.20 6.32 -23.83
CA VAL A 117 15.95 6.47 -22.58
C VAL A 117 15.01 6.71 -21.39
N VAL A 118 14.23 7.80 -21.43
CA VAL A 118 13.40 8.20 -20.28
C VAL A 118 12.25 7.23 -20.05
N GLN A 119 11.51 6.87 -21.09
CA GLN A 119 10.36 5.97 -20.97
C GLN A 119 10.75 4.57 -20.45
N PRO A 120 11.80 3.90 -20.97
CA PRO A 120 12.24 2.63 -20.42
C PRO A 120 12.71 2.73 -18.97
N PHE A 121 13.39 3.82 -18.60
CA PHE A 121 13.79 4.08 -17.22
C PHE A 121 12.58 4.22 -16.29
N VAL A 122 11.59 5.03 -16.67
CA VAL A 122 10.35 5.22 -15.91
C VAL A 122 9.60 3.89 -15.76
N GLN A 123 9.49 3.10 -16.83
CA GLN A 123 8.87 1.78 -16.80
C GLN A 123 9.59 0.83 -15.84
N LEU A 124 10.93 0.85 -15.85
CA LEU A 124 11.73 0.03 -14.94
C LEU A 124 11.50 0.43 -13.47
N VAL A 125 11.43 1.73 -13.16
CA VAL A 125 11.10 2.19 -11.80
C VAL A 125 9.69 1.75 -11.40
N ILE A 126 8.70 1.91 -12.28
CA ILE A 126 7.31 1.49 -12.01
C ILE A 126 7.23 -0.02 -11.76
N GLN A 127 7.88 -0.83 -12.61
CA GLN A 127 7.87 -2.29 -12.48
C GLN A 127 8.51 -2.79 -11.18
N ASN A 128 9.51 -2.07 -10.68
CA ASN A 128 10.22 -2.45 -9.44
C ASN A 128 9.70 -1.72 -8.19
N ASN A 129 8.73 -0.83 -8.34
CA ASN A 129 8.07 -0.17 -7.23
C ASN A 129 6.89 -1.03 -6.73
N VAL A 130 7.14 -1.82 -5.70
CA VAL A 130 6.09 -2.62 -5.04
C VAL A 130 5.35 -1.71 -4.06
N ILE A 131 4.10 -1.39 -4.36
CA ILE A 131 3.24 -0.60 -3.48
C ILE A 131 2.49 -1.56 -2.56
N ASP A 132 2.77 -1.48 -1.27
CA ASP A 132 1.99 -2.18 -0.25
C ASP A 132 0.67 -1.44 -0.02
N GLU A 133 -0.41 -2.20 0.17
CA GLU A 133 -1.69 -1.66 0.62
C GLU A 133 -1.63 -1.26 2.10
N VAL A 134 -2.48 -0.30 2.48
CA VAL A 134 -2.67 0.06 3.89
C VAL A 134 -3.24 -1.16 4.61
N LYS A 135 -2.55 -1.61 5.67
CA LYS A 135 -3.02 -2.76 6.45
C LYS A 135 -4.36 -2.41 7.11
N PRO A 136 -5.38 -3.28 7.00
CA PRO A 136 -6.63 -3.05 7.72
C PRO A 136 -6.37 -3.05 9.24
N LEU A 137 -7.24 -2.36 9.98
CA LEU A 137 -7.25 -2.49 11.43
C LEU A 137 -7.62 -3.93 11.78
N VAL A 138 -6.69 -4.64 12.41
CA VAL A 138 -6.91 -5.98 12.95
C VAL A 138 -6.99 -5.82 14.46
N GLU A 139 -8.03 -6.39 15.06
CA GLU A 139 -8.21 -6.38 16.52
C GLU A 139 -7.06 -7.15 17.18
N ASP A 140 -6.43 -6.57 18.21
CA ASP A 140 -5.31 -7.22 18.91
C ASP A 140 -5.80 -8.45 19.70
N TRP A 141 -7.03 -8.40 20.22
CA TRP A 141 -7.62 -9.44 21.06
C TRP A 141 -8.63 -10.31 20.32
N ASN A 142 -8.51 -11.61 20.50
CA ASN A 142 -9.45 -12.58 19.99
C ASN A 142 -10.44 -13.02 21.09
N LEU A 143 -11.73 -12.90 20.82
CA LEU A 143 -12.78 -13.30 21.74
C LEU A 143 -13.20 -14.75 21.44
N ILE A 144 -12.85 -15.67 22.34
CA ILE A 144 -13.13 -17.10 22.20
C ILE A 144 -14.37 -17.45 23.04
N PRO A 145 -15.49 -17.85 22.41
CA PRO A 145 -16.67 -18.24 23.15
C PRO A 145 -16.45 -19.55 23.91
N VAL A 146 -16.80 -19.52 25.19
CA VAL A 146 -16.83 -20.66 26.11
C VAL A 146 -18.23 -20.77 26.67
N GLY A 147 -18.79 -21.98 26.61
CA GLY A 147 -20.06 -22.34 27.22
C GLY A 147 -19.94 -23.67 27.93
N ILE A 148 -21.07 -24.13 28.48
CA ILE A 148 -21.20 -25.54 28.85
C ILE A 148 -21.24 -26.30 27.52
N ASP A 149 -20.18 -27.05 27.23
CA ASP A 149 -20.15 -27.91 26.05
C ASP A 149 -21.21 -29.00 26.22
N SER A 150 -21.89 -29.36 25.12
CA SER A 150 -22.98 -30.34 25.15
C SER A 150 -22.56 -31.72 25.66
N CYS A 151 -21.25 -32.03 25.64
CA CYS A 151 -20.74 -33.24 26.28
C CYS A 151 -20.94 -33.26 27.80
N VAL A 152 -20.92 -32.10 28.48
CA VAL A 152 -21.17 -31.97 29.92
C VAL A 152 -22.66 -32.15 30.23
N ASP A 153 -23.53 -31.62 29.37
CA ASP A 153 -24.99 -31.75 29.50
C ASP A 153 -25.53 -33.14 29.09
N SER A 154 -24.65 -34.03 28.62
CA SER A 154 -25.04 -35.40 28.29
C SER A 154 -25.70 -36.09 29.49
N PRO A 155 -26.87 -36.75 29.30
CA PRO A 155 -27.54 -37.48 30.37
C PRO A 155 -26.64 -38.52 31.05
N VAL A 156 -25.68 -39.09 30.31
CA VAL A 156 -24.71 -40.05 30.83
C VAL A 156 -23.74 -39.38 31.81
N VAL A 157 -23.18 -38.23 31.44
CA VAL A 157 -22.24 -37.48 32.27
C VAL A 157 -22.94 -36.96 33.52
N GLN A 158 -24.13 -36.39 33.35
CA GLN A 158 -24.95 -35.91 34.47
C GLN A 158 -25.35 -37.04 35.42
N ALA A 159 -25.66 -38.24 34.91
CA ALA A 159 -25.96 -39.40 35.76
C ALA A 159 -24.74 -39.83 36.60
N LEU A 160 -23.54 -39.87 36.01
CA LEU A 160 -22.30 -40.21 36.73
C LEU A 160 -21.98 -39.18 37.82
N ILE A 161 -22.20 -37.89 37.55
CA ILE A 161 -22.04 -36.83 38.53
C ILE A 161 -23.04 -36.98 39.69
N GLN A 162 -24.32 -37.25 39.37
CA GLN A 162 -25.40 -37.37 40.34
C GLN A 162 -25.31 -38.64 41.22
N GLU A 163 -24.59 -39.67 40.76
CA GLU A 163 -24.31 -40.87 41.55
C GLU A 163 -23.50 -40.53 42.83
N ILE A 164 -22.76 -39.44 42.81
CA ILE A 164 -21.88 -39.03 43.90
C ILE A 164 -22.52 -37.91 44.71
N ALA A 165 -22.83 -38.18 45.99
CA ALA A 165 -23.45 -37.19 46.88
C ALA A 165 -22.61 -35.93 47.11
N ASN A 166 -21.27 -36.04 47.08
CA ASN A 166 -20.35 -34.91 47.15
C ASN A 166 -19.30 -35.01 46.02
N PRO A 167 -19.61 -34.55 44.79
CA PRO A 167 -18.73 -34.68 43.62
C PRO A 167 -17.33 -34.10 43.85
N MET A 168 -17.21 -33.00 44.59
CA MET A 168 -15.94 -32.34 44.90
C MET A 168 -15.15 -33.00 46.05
N GLY A 169 -15.77 -33.92 46.80
CA GLY A 169 -15.21 -34.44 48.05
C GLY A 169 -13.92 -35.25 47.89
N ASN A 170 -13.66 -35.78 46.70
CA ASN A 170 -12.46 -36.55 46.38
C ASN A 170 -11.36 -35.70 45.71
N GLY A 171 -11.54 -34.38 45.60
CA GLY A 171 -10.63 -33.47 44.90
C GLY A 171 -10.86 -33.42 43.39
N THR A 172 -10.03 -32.65 42.69
CA THR A 172 -10.14 -32.42 41.22
C THR A 172 -8.87 -32.79 40.46
N THR A 173 -7.85 -33.26 41.16
CA THR A 173 -6.52 -33.54 40.63
C THR A 173 -6.04 -34.88 41.16
N TYR A 174 -5.24 -35.58 40.38
CA TYR A 174 -4.62 -36.84 40.78
C TYR A 174 -3.27 -37.03 40.11
N ASP A 175 -2.34 -37.63 40.85
CA ASP A 175 -1.00 -37.92 40.35
C ASP A 175 -1.03 -38.98 39.23
N PRO A 176 -0.02 -39.01 38.35
CA PRO A 176 0.11 -40.04 37.33
C PRO A 176 0.00 -41.46 37.91
N ILE A 177 -0.66 -42.34 37.16
CA ILE A 177 -0.87 -43.75 37.48
C ILE A 177 0.09 -44.58 36.64
N ASN A 178 0.93 -45.39 37.30
CA ASN A 178 1.93 -46.20 36.61
C ASN A 178 1.39 -47.60 36.27
N PHE A 179 0.64 -47.72 35.17
CA PHE A 179 0.14 -48.98 34.59
C PHE A 179 0.59 -49.13 33.13
N ASP A 180 0.67 -50.37 32.65
CA ASP A 180 0.90 -50.65 31.23
C ASP A 180 -0.42 -50.55 30.43
N VAL A 181 -0.37 -49.91 29.27
CA VAL A 181 -1.51 -49.83 28.33
C VAL A 181 -1.30 -50.84 27.20
N PRO A 182 -2.22 -51.81 26.99
CA PRO A 182 -2.12 -52.76 25.90
C PRO A 182 -2.25 -52.07 24.54
N THR A 183 -1.45 -52.49 23.56
CA THR A 183 -1.40 -51.89 22.21
C THR A 183 -2.65 -52.17 21.38
N ASN A 184 -3.43 -53.19 21.75
CA ASN A 184 -4.67 -53.62 21.10
C ASN A 184 -5.93 -53.28 21.91
N ILE A 185 -5.89 -52.23 22.73
CA ILE A 185 -7.05 -51.80 23.51
C ILE A 185 -8.21 -51.41 22.58
N GLU A 186 -9.39 -51.95 22.85
CA GLU A 186 -10.60 -51.69 22.08
C GLU A 186 -11.40 -50.51 22.67
N ILE A 187 -12.16 -49.82 21.82
CA ILE A 187 -13.09 -48.77 22.26
C ILE A 187 -14.14 -49.41 23.17
N PRO A 188 -14.41 -48.85 24.36
CA PRO A 188 -15.43 -49.36 25.27
C PRO A 188 -16.81 -49.52 24.61
N GLU A 189 -17.43 -50.68 24.81
CA GLU A 189 -18.83 -50.92 24.46
C GLU A 189 -19.59 -51.28 25.73
N THR A 190 -20.40 -50.32 26.20
CA THR A 190 -21.22 -50.49 27.40
C THR A 190 -22.57 -51.14 27.12
N GLY A 191 -23.01 -51.12 25.85
CA GLY A 191 -24.37 -51.45 25.45
C GLY A 191 -25.35 -50.30 25.67
N VAL A 192 -24.90 -49.18 26.26
CA VAL A 192 -25.66 -47.95 26.39
C VAL A 192 -25.28 -47.05 25.21
N LYS A 193 -26.14 -47.02 24.20
CA LYS A 193 -25.89 -46.30 22.94
C LYS A 193 -25.40 -44.86 23.16
N ALA A 194 -26.01 -44.11 24.08
CA ALA A 194 -25.62 -42.72 24.37
C ALA A 194 -24.20 -42.59 24.94
N TYR A 195 -23.76 -43.57 25.73
CA TYR A 195 -22.40 -43.60 26.28
C TYR A 195 -21.40 -43.89 25.16
N ASP A 196 -21.66 -44.95 24.39
CA ASP A 196 -20.75 -45.44 23.36
C ASP A 196 -20.59 -44.42 22.21
N GLU A 197 -21.69 -43.73 21.84
CA GLU A 197 -21.66 -42.64 20.86
C GLU A 197 -20.89 -41.42 21.37
N LEU A 198 -21.05 -41.04 22.65
CA LEU A 198 -20.34 -39.90 23.23
C LEU A 198 -18.83 -40.14 23.29
N VAL A 199 -18.39 -41.33 23.70
CA VAL A 199 -16.96 -41.69 23.69
C VAL A 199 -16.40 -41.60 22.27
N ARG A 200 -17.09 -42.15 21.27
CA ARG A 200 -16.66 -42.07 19.86
C ARG A 200 -16.60 -40.63 19.36
N SER A 201 -17.59 -39.81 19.71
CA SER A 201 -17.59 -38.38 19.35
C SER A 201 -16.41 -37.65 19.95
N LEU A 202 -16.11 -37.84 21.24
CA LEU A 202 -15.01 -37.17 21.92
C LEU A 202 -13.64 -37.61 21.38
N LEU A 203 -13.46 -38.89 21.07
CA LEU A 203 -12.24 -39.38 20.42
C LEU A 203 -12.02 -38.73 19.05
N ASN A 204 -13.08 -38.60 18.25
CA ASN A 204 -13.02 -37.94 16.94
C ASN A 204 -12.72 -36.43 17.07
N ASP A 205 -13.41 -35.73 17.98
CA ASP A 205 -13.24 -34.30 18.21
C ASP A 205 -11.82 -33.95 18.68
N LEU A 206 -11.23 -34.81 19.52
CA LEU A 206 -9.86 -34.65 20.03
C LEU A 206 -8.81 -35.17 19.03
N GLY A 207 -9.20 -35.94 18.01
CA GLY A 207 -8.30 -36.54 17.04
C GLY A 207 -7.35 -37.58 17.63
N ILE A 208 -7.77 -38.29 18.68
CA ILE A 208 -6.92 -39.26 19.42
C ILE A 208 -7.45 -40.69 19.31
N SER A 209 -6.54 -41.66 19.41
CA SER A 209 -6.90 -43.07 19.49
C SER A 209 -7.35 -43.47 20.91
N ILE A 210 -8.03 -44.61 21.04
CA ILE A 210 -8.36 -45.17 22.37
C ILE A 210 -7.11 -45.49 23.19
N TYR A 211 -6.02 -45.87 22.52
CA TYR A 211 -4.72 -46.10 23.16
C TYR A 211 -4.16 -44.81 23.78
N ASP A 212 -4.23 -43.70 23.06
CA ASP A 212 -3.81 -42.40 23.58
C ASP A 212 -4.75 -41.89 24.67
N ALA A 213 -6.05 -42.13 24.53
CA ALA A 213 -7.03 -41.77 25.57
C ALA A 213 -6.82 -42.56 26.87
N ALA A 214 -6.46 -43.85 26.80
CA ALA A 214 -6.08 -44.63 27.96
C ALA A 214 -4.81 -44.06 28.64
N LYS A 215 -3.83 -43.60 27.84
CA LYS A 215 -2.66 -42.87 28.38
C LYS A 215 -3.04 -41.55 29.05
N LEU A 216 -4.04 -40.83 28.56
CA LEU A 216 -4.53 -39.60 29.18
C LEU A 216 -5.11 -39.86 30.58
N ILE A 217 -5.80 -40.99 30.79
CA ILE A 217 -6.24 -41.40 32.13
C ILE A 217 -5.03 -41.59 33.05
N LEU A 218 -3.99 -42.28 32.57
CA LEU A 218 -2.81 -42.60 33.37
C LEU A 218 -1.87 -41.41 33.58
N ALA A 219 -1.89 -40.41 32.71
CA ALA A 219 -1.04 -39.22 32.81
C ALA A 219 -1.33 -38.37 34.06
N GLY A 220 -2.47 -38.57 34.71
CA GLY A 220 -2.90 -37.75 35.84
C GLY A 220 -3.64 -36.49 35.40
N ASN A 221 -3.98 -35.66 36.39
CA ASN A 221 -4.46 -34.32 36.17
C ASN A 221 -3.96 -33.40 37.27
N ASN A 222 -3.22 -32.36 36.90
CA ASN A 222 -2.77 -31.31 37.82
C ASN A 222 -3.48 -29.97 37.58
N THR A 223 -4.45 -29.93 36.68
CA THR A 223 -5.20 -28.72 36.36
C THR A 223 -6.49 -28.68 37.18
N VAL A 224 -6.74 -27.59 37.89
CA VAL A 224 -8.00 -27.36 38.62
C VAL A 224 -9.08 -26.84 37.67
N PRO A 225 -10.39 -27.06 37.94
CA PRO A 225 -11.46 -26.65 37.04
C PRO A 225 -11.58 -25.14 36.86
N VAL A 226 -11.04 -24.34 37.79
CA VAL A 226 -11.02 -22.87 37.71
C VAL A 226 -9.78 -22.30 37.02
N ALA A 227 -8.89 -23.16 36.49
CA ALA A 227 -7.68 -22.72 35.81
C ALA A 227 -8.03 -21.98 34.50
N SER A 228 -7.15 -21.08 34.08
CA SER A 228 -7.35 -20.26 32.87
C SER A 228 -7.49 -21.10 31.61
N ASN A 229 -6.79 -22.23 31.53
CA ASN A 229 -6.83 -23.19 30.41
C ASN A 229 -7.88 -24.30 30.57
N ALA A 230 -8.68 -24.31 31.63
CA ALA A 230 -9.68 -25.35 31.87
C ALA A 230 -10.67 -25.53 30.70
N PRO A 231 -11.16 -24.47 30.00
CA PRO A 231 -12.04 -24.64 28.86
C PRO A 231 -11.42 -25.46 27.72
N MET A 232 -10.11 -25.35 27.52
CA MET A 232 -9.39 -26.04 26.45
C MET A 232 -9.31 -27.56 26.66
N ILE A 233 -9.35 -28.01 27.93
CA ILE A 233 -9.19 -29.42 28.28
C ILE A 233 -10.53 -30.08 28.66
N LEU A 234 -11.66 -29.37 28.57
CA LEU A 234 -12.97 -29.87 29.01
C LEU A 234 -13.32 -31.22 28.37
N LYS A 235 -13.26 -31.32 27.03
CA LYS A 235 -13.58 -32.54 26.29
C LYS A 235 -12.67 -33.71 26.67
N GLU A 236 -11.39 -33.44 26.88
CA GLU A 236 -10.43 -34.41 27.40
C GLU A 236 -10.83 -34.91 28.78
N ARG A 237 -11.21 -34.00 29.69
CA ARG A 237 -11.62 -34.35 31.05
C ARG A 237 -12.94 -35.13 31.09
N VAL A 238 -13.90 -34.81 30.21
CA VAL A 238 -15.13 -35.60 30.04
C VAL A 238 -14.82 -36.99 29.48
N LEU A 239 -13.90 -37.11 28.52
CA LEU A 239 -13.47 -38.41 28.01
C LEU A 239 -12.80 -39.25 29.11
N VAL A 240 -11.92 -38.66 29.91
CA VAL A 240 -11.28 -39.34 31.05
C VAL A 240 -12.33 -39.77 32.09
N LEU A 241 -13.32 -38.94 32.39
CA LEU A 241 -14.44 -39.30 33.27
C LEU A 241 -15.17 -40.55 32.77
N LEU A 242 -15.56 -40.56 31.49
CA LEU A 242 -16.23 -41.72 30.89
C LEU A 242 -15.32 -42.93 30.98
N LEU A 243 -14.14 -42.90 30.37
CA LEU A 243 -13.28 -44.08 30.30
C LEU A 243 -12.90 -44.63 31.69
N SER A 244 -12.60 -43.75 32.66
CA SER A 244 -12.33 -44.20 34.04
C SER A 244 -13.54 -44.86 34.71
N SER A 245 -14.77 -44.38 34.45
CA SER A 245 -16.01 -45.04 34.91
C SER A 245 -16.19 -46.43 34.31
N TYR A 246 -15.78 -46.63 33.05
CA TYR A 246 -15.86 -47.93 32.39
C TYR A 246 -14.83 -48.92 32.92
N TYR A 247 -13.59 -48.46 33.07
CA TYR A 247 -12.44 -49.28 33.40
C TYR A 247 -12.31 -49.59 34.89
N ILE A 248 -12.94 -48.83 35.80
CA ILE A 248 -12.85 -49.08 37.24
C ILE A 248 -13.26 -50.52 37.65
N GLU A 249 -14.28 -51.09 37.01
CA GLU A 249 -14.72 -52.49 37.22
C GLU A 249 -14.25 -53.44 36.11
N ARG A 250 -13.47 -52.95 35.13
CA ARG A 250 -13.00 -53.71 33.97
C ARG A 250 -11.49 -53.54 33.74
N PRO A 251 -10.65 -54.23 34.53
CA PRO A 251 -9.21 -54.22 34.31
C PRO A 251 -8.87 -54.74 32.91
N TRP A 252 -8.06 -54.00 32.15
CA TRP A 252 -7.54 -54.53 30.89
C TRP A 252 -6.43 -55.55 31.13
N PRO A 253 -6.25 -56.52 30.22
CA PRO A 253 -5.21 -57.54 30.34
C PRO A 253 -3.81 -56.93 30.45
N ASP A 254 -2.93 -57.62 31.17
CA ASP A 254 -1.50 -57.28 31.28
C ASP A 254 -1.22 -55.87 31.83
N SER A 255 -2.12 -55.32 32.65
CA SER A 255 -1.95 -54.00 33.29
C SER A 255 -0.81 -53.92 34.32
N GLY A 256 -0.22 -55.06 34.69
CA GLY A 256 0.90 -55.15 35.63
C GLY A 256 0.52 -55.00 37.11
N VAL A 257 -0.77 -54.99 37.45
CA VAL A 257 -1.26 -54.79 38.83
C VAL A 257 -2.40 -55.72 39.23
N ASP A 258 -2.57 -55.92 40.53
CA ASP A 258 -3.71 -56.68 41.07
C ASP A 258 -5.03 -55.87 41.03
N ALA A 259 -6.15 -56.57 41.21
CA ALA A 259 -7.48 -55.97 41.15
C ALA A 259 -7.75 -54.91 42.23
N LEU A 260 -7.11 -55.03 43.40
CA LEU A 260 -7.29 -54.08 44.50
C LEU A 260 -6.61 -52.75 44.17
N LYS A 261 -5.36 -52.82 43.69
CA LYS A 261 -4.60 -51.66 43.25
C LYS A 261 -5.23 -51.01 42.02
N TRP A 262 -5.71 -51.80 41.08
CA TRP A 262 -6.47 -51.30 39.92
C TRP A 262 -7.67 -50.47 40.36
N LYS A 263 -8.53 -51.04 41.20
CA LYS A 263 -9.76 -50.39 41.66
C LYS A 263 -9.46 -49.11 42.46
N ALA A 264 -8.39 -49.10 43.26
CA ALA A 264 -7.98 -47.91 43.99
C ALA A 264 -7.53 -46.77 43.06
N GLU A 265 -6.67 -47.04 42.08
CA GLU A 265 -6.11 -46.02 41.19
C GLU A 265 -7.12 -45.54 40.15
N MET A 266 -7.86 -46.45 39.51
CA MET A 266 -8.93 -46.07 38.57
C MET A 266 -10.09 -45.40 39.29
N GLY A 267 -10.38 -45.81 40.53
CA GLY A 267 -11.33 -45.10 41.39
C GLY A 267 -10.89 -43.66 41.67
N ARG A 268 -9.60 -43.45 41.97
CA ARG A 268 -9.05 -42.09 42.13
C ARG A 268 -9.23 -41.26 40.86
N ALA A 269 -8.88 -41.78 39.69
CA ALA A 269 -9.07 -41.08 38.41
C ALA A 269 -10.56 -40.77 38.14
N TYR A 270 -11.46 -41.72 38.38
CA TYR A 270 -12.90 -41.55 38.21
C TYR A 270 -13.48 -40.47 39.13
N TYR A 271 -13.27 -40.60 40.43
CA TYR A 271 -13.86 -39.69 41.42
C TYR A 271 -13.32 -38.27 41.32
N THR A 272 -12.03 -38.10 40.98
CA THR A 272 -11.46 -36.76 40.76
C THR A 272 -11.92 -36.15 39.43
N SER A 273 -12.14 -36.96 38.39
CA SER A 273 -12.72 -36.49 37.13
C SER A 273 -14.18 -36.05 37.29
N VAL A 274 -14.97 -36.75 38.12
CA VAL A 274 -16.32 -36.29 38.48
C VAL A 274 -16.24 -34.92 39.17
N GLY A 275 -15.35 -34.77 40.15
CA GLY A 275 -15.14 -33.49 40.84
C GLY A 275 -14.70 -32.38 39.89
N TRP A 276 -13.81 -32.68 38.94
CA TRP A 276 -13.33 -31.70 37.96
C TRP A 276 -14.45 -31.21 37.05
N VAL A 277 -15.20 -32.12 36.41
CA VAL A 277 -16.28 -31.77 35.47
C VAL A 277 -17.39 -31.00 36.20
N TYR A 278 -17.81 -31.46 37.38
CA TYR A 278 -18.78 -30.76 38.21
C TYR A 278 -18.29 -29.38 38.64
N GLY A 279 -17.03 -29.26 39.05
CA GLY A 279 -16.43 -27.99 39.45
C GLY A 279 -16.38 -26.98 38.31
N PHE A 280 -16.06 -27.43 37.09
CA PHE A 280 -16.05 -26.60 35.90
C PHE A 280 -17.45 -26.10 35.55
N GLU A 281 -18.45 -26.98 35.54
CA GLU A 281 -19.85 -26.63 35.30
C GLU A 281 -20.33 -25.58 36.32
N LYS A 282 -20.03 -25.77 37.61
CA LYS A 282 -20.36 -24.80 38.67
C LYS A 282 -19.69 -23.45 38.48
N GLU A 283 -18.45 -23.41 38.02
CA GLU A 283 -17.75 -22.16 37.77
C GLU A 283 -18.39 -21.36 36.63
N ILE A 284 -18.77 -22.02 35.53
CA ILE A 284 -19.52 -21.35 34.45
C ILE A 284 -20.86 -20.82 34.97
N LEU A 285 -21.65 -21.66 35.66
CA LEU A 285 -22.94 -21.26 36.21
C LEU A 285 -22.81 -20.08 37.20
N ASN A 286 -21.75 -20.05 38.01
CA ASN A 286 -21.47 -18.94 38.92
C ASN A 286 -21.15 -17.64 38.16
N ARG A 287 -20.41 -17.72 37.05
CA ARG A 287 -20.13 -16.54 36.20
C ARG A 287 -21.38 -16.01 35.52
N VAL A 288 -22.22 -16.90 35.00
CA VAL A 288 -23.54 -16.53 34.46
C VAL A 288 -24.37 -15.85 35.56
N ALA A 289 -24.45 -16.44 36.75
CA ALA A 289 -25.20 -15.87 37.87
C ALA A 289 -24.67 -14.51 38.37
N THR A 290 -23.35 -14.31 38.34
CA THR A 290 -22.71 -13.04 38.73
C THR A 290 -22.60 -12.03 37.59
N GLY A 291 -23.03 -12.41 36.39
CA GLY A 291 -22.95 -11.58 35.18
C GLY A 291 -21.51 -11.30 34.75
N ASN A 292 -20.53 -12.13 35.07
CA ASN A 292 -19.15 -11.93 34.62
C ASN A 292 -18.96 -12.51 33.21
N ILE A 293 -18.61 -11.68 32.23
CA ILE A 293 -18.46 -12.12 30.84
C ILE A 293 -17.15 -12.90 30.66
N ILE A 294 -16.07 -12.49 31.32
CA ILE A 294 -14.76 -13.05 31.03
C ILE A 294 -14.48 -14.22 31.94
N TYR A 295 -14.15 -15.37 31.35
CA TYR A 295 -13.72 -16.58 32.02
C TYR A 295 -12.24 -16.47 32.42
N SER A 296 -11.38 -16.28 31.42
CA SER A 296 -9.92 -16.20 31.59
C SER A 296 -9.26 -15.45 30.43
N TYR A 297 -7.97 -15.16 30.60
CA TYR A 297 -7.12 -14.50 29.62
C TYR A 297 -5.88 -15.33 29.34
N ASP A 298 -5.46 -15.36 28.08
CA ASP A 298 -4.11 -15.71 27.64
C ASP A 298 -3.46 -14.43 27.07
N THR A 299 -2.68 -13.74 27.90
CA THR A 299 -2.03 -12.47 27.53
C THR A 299 -0.97 -12.64 26.46
N ASP A 300 -0.34 -13.82 26.39
CA ASP A 300 0.73 -14.11 25.44
C ASP A 300 0.17 -14.32 24.03
N LYS A 301 -0.96 -15.02 23.93
CA LYS A 301 -1.65 -15.25 22.65
C LYS A 301 -2.67 -14.18 22.28
N LYS A 302 -2.99 -13.28 23.22
CA LYS A 302 -4.09 -12.30 23.11
C LYS A 302 -5.45 -12.95 22.87
N ASP A 303 -5.71 -14.05 23.56
CA ASP A 303 -7.01 -14.72 23.58
C ASP A 303 -7.77 -14.39 24.88
N VAL A 304 -9.05 -14.04 24.77
CA VAL A 304 -9.96 -13.86 25.89
C VAL A 304 -11.09 -14.87 25.80
N TYR A 305 -11.23 -15.72 26.81
CA TYR A 305 -12.28 -16.71 26.88
C TYR A 305 -13.53 -16.05 27.48
N ILE A 306 -14.61 -15.98 26.70
CA ILE A 306 -15.86 -15.30 27.09
C ILE A 306 -16.96 -16.31 27.38
N CYS A 307 -17.67 -16.15 28.48
CA CYS A 307 -18.89 -16.90 28.78
C CYS A 307 -20.00 -16.45 27.82
N GLN A 308 -20.33 -17.26 26.82
CA GLN A 308 -21.22 -16.88 25.72
C GLN A 308 -22.61 -16.46 26.22
N GLU A 309 -23.19 -17.21 27.16
CA GLU A 309 -24.51 -16.91 27.72
C GLU A 309 -24.55 -15.52 28.39
N THR A 310 -23.50 -15.16 29.13
CA THR A 310 -23.37 -13.85 29.76
C THR A 310 -23.11 -12.74 28.74
N MET A 311 -22.36 -13.04 27.68
CA MET A 311 -22.14 -12.11 26.57
C MET A 311 -23.45 -11.81 25.82
N ASP A 312 -24.26 -12.83 25.55
CA ASP A 312 -25.57 -12.69 24.92
C ASP A 312 -26.52 -11.86 25.79
N ASP A 313 -26.52 -12.06 27.11
CA ASP A 313 -27.27 -11.23 28.06
C ASP A 313 -26.81 -9.76 28.00
N TYR A 314 -25.50 -9.50 27.99
CA TYR A 314 -24.94 -8.15 27.86
C TYR A 314 -25.38 -7.46 26.57
N LEU A 315 -25.25 -8.13 25.42
CA LEU A 315 -25.64 -7.60 24.12
C LEU A 315 -27.15 -7.33 24.06
N SER A 316 -27.97 -8.23 24.62
CA SER A 316 -29.43 -8.06 24.65
C SER A 316 -29.89 -6.83 25.47
N LYS A 317 -29.06 -6.38 26.41
CA LYS A 317 -29.30 -5.20 27.27
C LYS A 317 -28.77 -3.89 26.69
N GLY A 318 -28.30 -3.90 25.44
CA GLY A 318 -27.73 -2.73 24.76
C GLY A 318 -26.22 -2.58 24.91
N GLY A 319 -25.56 -3.62 25.41
CA GLY A 319 -24.12 -3.76 25.38
C GLY A 319 -23.57 -3.86 23.96
N ILE A 320 -22.31 -3.48 23.77
CA ILE A 320 -21.61 -3.54 22.48
C ILE A 320 -20.20 -4.11 22.66
N VAL A 321 -19.68 -4.78 21.63
CA VAL A 321 -18.41 -5.51 21.68
C VAL A 321 -17.24 -4.56 21.98
N GLU A 322 -17.27 -3.35 21.44
CA GLU A 322 -16.28 -2.30 21.66
C GLU A 322 -16.18 -1.89 23.13
N GLY A 323 -17.30 -1.95 23.88
CA GLY A 323 -17.32 -1.71 25.32
C GLY A 323 -16.60 -2.81 26.09
N LEU A 324 -16.75 -4.07 25.68
CA LEU A 324 -16.02 -5.20 26.26
C LEU A 324 -14.52 -5.13 25.92
N LEU A 325 -14.18 -4.89 24.66
CA LEU A 325 -12.79 -4.77 24.21
C LEU A 325 -12.08 -3.60 24.91
N GLY A 326 -12.75 -2.46 25.05
CA GLY A 326 -12.24 -1.33 25.82
C GLY A 326 -11.93 -1.67 27.27
N ALA A 327 -12.80 -2.44 27.93
CA ALA A 327 -12.55 -2.93 29.28
C ALA A 327 -11.35 -3.89 29.32
N ILE A 328 -11.23 -4.81 28.35
CA ILE A 328 -10.09 -5.73 28.23
C ILE A 328 -8.78 -4.96 28.08
N TYR A 329 -8.74 -3.93 27.24
CA TYR A 329 -7.56 -3.08 27.07
C TYR A 329 -7.14 -2.40 28.37
N LEU A 330 -8.07 -1.81 29.11
CA LEU A 330 -7.75 -1.17 30.38
C LEU A 330 -7.30 -2.19 31.45
N MET A 331 -7.85 -3.41 31.44
CA MET A 331 -7.38 -4.49 32.31
C MET A 331 -5.96 -4.95 31.95
N ASP A 332 -5.63 -5.06 30.67
CA ASP A 332 -4.27 -5.39 30.18
C ASP A 332 -3.25 -4.29 30.55
N GLU A 333 -3.69 -3.03 30.56
CA GLU A 333 -2.91 -1.88 31.05
C GLU A 333 -2.78 -1.82 32.58
N GLY A 334 -3.44 -2.73 33.31
CA GLY A 334 -3.33 -2.86 34.76
C GLY A 334 -4.31 -2.00 35.57
N ASP A 335 -5.41 -1.53 34.98
CA ASP A 335 -6.46 -0.81 35.70
C ASP A 335 -7.33 -1.78 36.52
N TYR A 336 -7.10 -1.79 37.84
CA TYR A 336 -7.83 -2.63 38.79
C TYR A 336 -9.28 -2.19 39.05
N ASN A 337 -9.71 -1.03 38.54
CA ASN A 337 -11.08 -0.54 38.73
C ASN A 337 -12.05 -1.05 37.66
N VAL A 338 -11.54 -1.73 36.63
CA VAL A 338 -12.34 -2.21 35.52
C VAL A 338 -12.99 -3.54 35.89
N SER A 339 -14.25 -3.72 35.50
CA SER A 339 -14.96 -4.97 35.70
C SER A 339 -15.64 -5.43 34.42
N ALA A 340 -15.47 -6.71 34.09
CA ALA A 340 -16.13 -7.37 32.97
C ALA A 340 -17.52 -7.91 33.33
N ARG A 341 -18.11 -7.39 34.42
CA ARG A 341 -19.49 -7.74 34.80
C ARG A 341 -20.49 -6.91 34.01
N VAL A 342 -21.57 -7.54 33.55
CA VAL A 342 -22.65 -6.90 32.78
C VAL A 342 -23.08 -5.55 33.34
N PRO A 343 -23.39 -5.40 34.66
CA PRO A 343 -23.81 -4.10 35.19
C PRO A 343 -22.74 -3.02 35.05
N SER A 344 -21.47 -3.37 35.30
CA SER A 344 -20.35 -2.42 35.25
C SER A 344 -20.01 -2.03 33.82
N LEU A 345 -20.05 -2.98 32.88
CA LEU A 345 -19.86 -2.74 31.45
C LEU A 345 -20.93 -1.81 30.89
N LEU A 346 -22.20 -2.00 31.26
CA LEU A 346 -23.30 -1.14 30.83
C LEU A 346 -23.20 0.26 31.46
N GLU A 347 -22.86 0.36 32.75
CA GLU A 347 -22.70 1.64 33.45
C GLU A 347 -21.56 2.48 32.87
N ASN A 348 -20.43 1.85 32.53
CA ASN A 348 -19.21 2.51 32.08
C ASN A 348 -18.98 2.40 30.56
N GLN A 349 -20.01 2.00 29.80
CA GLN A 349 -19.88 1.67 28.37
C GLN A 349 -19.19 2.78 27.57
N ASN A 350 -19.57 4.03 27.77
CA ASN A 350 -18.97 5.17 27.04
C ASN A 350 -17.48 5.30 27.32
N ALA A 351 -17.04 5.13 28.58
CA ALA A 351 -15.63 5.24 28.93
C ALA A 351 -14.81 4.09 28.33
N TYR A 352 -15.36 2.87 28.29
CA TYR A 352 -14.70 1.73 27.67
C TYR A 352 -14.65 1.87 26.15
N VAL A 353 -15.71 2.33 25.51
CA VAL A 353 -15.69 2.64 24.07
C VAL A 353 -14.66 3.73 23.75
N ASP A 354 -14.51 4.75 24.59
CA ASP A 354 -13.47 5.77 24.41
C ASP A 354 -12.06 5.16 24.51
N ALA A 355 -11.83 4.23 25.43
CA ALA A 355 -10.56 3.51 25.55
C ALA A 355 -10.28 2.67 24.28
N TYR A 356 -11.28 1.94 23.79
CA TYR A 356 -11.22 1.21 22.53
C TYR A 356 -10.86 2.12 21.35
N ASN A 357 -11.59 3.23 21.18
CA ASN A 357 -11.38 4.17 20.09
C ASN A 357 -9.98 4.79 20.11
N ARG A 358 -9.46 5.15 21.30
CA ARG A 358 -8.09 5.65 21.44
C ARG A 358 -7.08 4.63 20.93
N ARG A 359 -7.25 3.35 21.28
CA ARG A 359 -6.37 2.28 20.82
C ARG A 359 -6.46 2.07 19.31
N ALA A 360 -7.68 2.03 18.76
CA ALA A 360 -7.90 1.90 17.33
C ALA A 360 -7.22 3.02 16.53
N ILE A 361 -7.33 4.28 16.98
CA ILE A 361 -6.66 5.44 16.37
C ILE A 361 -5.13 5.29 16.41
N ILE A 362 -4.57 4.86 17.54
CA ILE A 362 -3.12 4.66 17.68
C ILE A 362 -2.63 3.57 16.73
N THR A 363 -3.31 2.43 16.68
CA THR A 363 -2.96 1.31 15.79
C THR A 363 -3.08 1.72 14.33
N GLN A 364 -4.14 2.44 13.96
CA GLN A 364 -4.32 2.96 12.62
C GLN A 364 -3.16 3.91 12.22
N LYS A 365 -2.82 4.89 13.07
CA LYS A 365 -1.71 5.80 12.81
C LYS A 365 -0.38 5.08 12.65
N LYS A 366 -0.15 4.04 13.45
CA LYS A 366 1.05 3.20 13.32
C LYS A 366 1.07 2.47 11.97
N ASN A 367 -0.04 1.87 11.56
CA ASN A 367 -0.16 1.20 10.27
C ASN A 367 0.05 2.18 9.09
N GLU A 368 -0.46 3.40 9.19
CA GLU A 368 -0.26 4.47 8.21
C GLU A 368 1.22 4.90 8.14
N GLN A 369 1.89 5.13 9.28
CA GLN A 369 3.31 5.47 9.31
C GLN A 369 4.20 4.35 8.75
N ASP A 370 3.90 3.10 9.10
CA ASP A 370 4.59 1.93 8.56
C ASP A 370 4.35 1.77 7.06
N TRP A 371 3.15 2.09 6.57
CA TRP A 371 2.82 2.13 5.15
C TRP A 371 3.65 3.20 4.40
N VAL A 372 3.67 4.44 4.90
CA VAL A 372 4.46 5.54 4.32
C VAL A 372 5.94 5.14 4.23
N THR A 373 6.47 4.57 5.32
CA THR A 373 7.89 4.19 5.40
C THR A 373 8.23 3.08 4.40
N ARG A 374 7.38 2.04 4.31
CA ARG A 374 7.59 0.92 3.38
C ARG A 374 7.53 1.35 1.92
N ASN A 375 6.50 2.10 1.53
CA ASN A 375 6.33 2.54 0.15
C ASN A 375 7.41 3.55 -0.27
N ARG A 376 7.83 4.43 0.64
CA ARG A 376 9.00 5.29 0.42
C ARG A 376 10.26 4.49 0.16
N GLN A 377 10.53 3.46 0.97
CA GLN A 377 11.71 2.63 0.80
C GLN A 377 11.65 1.79 -0.49
N SER A 378 10.45 1.32 -0.86
CA SER A 378 10.20 0.61 -2.11
C SER A 378 10.56 1.50 -3.31
N LEU A 379 10.06 2.74 -3.34
CA LEU A 379 10.34 3.70 -4.40
C LEU A 379 11.83 4.04 -4.51
N LYS A 380 12.51 4.27 -3.37
CA LYS A 380 13.97 4.51 -3.33
C LYS A 380 14.75 3.33 -3.89
N THR A 381 14.34 2.10 -3.57
CA THR A 381 14.96 0.88 -4.10
C THR A 381 14.76 0.77 -5.60
N ALA A 382 13.55 1.02 -6.09
CA ALA A 382 13.22 0.96 -7.52
C ALA A 382 14.05 1.96 -8.34
N PHE A 383 14.17 3.20 -7.86
CA PHE A 383 15.05 4.20 -8.49
C PHE A 383 16.53 3.80 -8.45
N SER A 384 17.02 3.31 -7.31
CA SER A 384 18.43 2.90 -7.18
C SER A 384 18.77 1.79 -8.17
N LEU A 385 17.90 0.80 -8.32
CA LEU A 385 18.05 -0.29 -9.29
C LEU A 385 18.08 0.25 -10.73
N ALA A 386 17.16 1.16 -11.07
CA ALA A 386 17.12 1.73 -12.41
C ALA A 386 18.37 2.57 -12.73
N ILE A 387 18.85 3.34 -11.76
CA ILE A 387 20.07 4.15 -11.88
C ILE A 387 21.32 3.26 -12.03
N ASP A 388 21.38 2.12 -11.35
CA ASP A 388 22.49 1.17 -11.46
C ASP A 388 22.62 0.52 -12.84
N GLN A 389 21.52 0.46 -13.59
CA GLN A 389 21.48 -0.07 -14.96
C GLN A 389 21.84 0.96 -16.03
N LEU A 390 21.93 2.25 -15.67
CA LEU A 390 22.32 3.30 -16.61
C LEU A 390 23.84 3.37 -16.79
N ASP A 391 24.24 3.63 -18.04
CA ASP A 391 25.62 3.98 -18.38
C ASP A 391 26.02 5.32 -17.76
N GLN A 392 27.27 5.42 -17.30
CA GLN A 392 27.81 6.64 -16.67
C GLN A 392 27.70 7.88 -17.56
N GLY A 393 27.68 7.69 -18.89
CA GLY A 393 27.54 8.78 -19.88
C GLY A 393 26.19 9.52 -19.81
N TYR A 394 25.15 8.93 -19.21
CA TYR A 394 23.87 9.63 -19.01
C TYR A 394 23.88 10.62 -17.84
N PHE A 395 24.93 10.61 -17.00
CA PHE A 395 25.06 11.51 -15.86
C PHE A 395 26.01 12.69 -16.15
N ASP A 396 26.79 12.59 -17.22
CA ASP A 396 27.80 13.56 -17.64
C ASP A 396 27.21 14.50 -18.70
N ASN A 397 27.14 15.79 -18.38
CA ASN A 397 26.71 16.84 -19.32
C ASN A 397 27.88 17.75 -19.75
N GLY A 398 29.13 17.31 -19.57
CA GLY A 398 30.34 18.02 -19.98
C GLY A 398 30.80 19.13 -19.03
N GLU A 399 29.89 19.77 -18.30
CA GLU A 399 30.19 20.83 -17.31
C GLU A 399 30.20 20.33 -15.85
N ASP A 400 29.42 19.30 -15.53
CA ASP A 400 29.27 18.74 -14.17
C ASP A 400 29.26 17.20 -14.22
N GLN A 401 30.38 16.59 -13.82
CA GLN A 401 30.51 15.13 -13.78
C GLN A 401 29.92 14.58 -12.49
N ARG A 402 28.63 14.21 -12.52
CA ARG A 402 27.97 13.58 -11.38
C ARG A 402 28.30 12.09 -11.30
N THR A 403 28.67 11.63 -10.12
CA THR A 403 28.78 10.19 -9.88
C THR A 403 27.37 9.59 -9.75
N ARG A 404 27.26 8.28 -10.01
CA ARG A 404 26.01 7.54 -9.80
C ARG A 404 25.47 7.71 -8.38
N GLU A 405 26.34 7.72 -7.38
CA GLU A 405 25.96 7.88 -5.98
C GLU A 405 25.44 9.28 -5.65
N ASP A 406 25.93 10.32 -6.34
CA ASP A 406 25.38 11.67 -6.22
C ASP A 406 23.95 11.72 -6.77
N VAL A 407 23.70 11.12 -7.93
CA VAL A 407 22.35 11.05 -8.52
C VAL A 407 21.38 10.30 -7.60
N LYS A 408 21.79 9.15 -7.06
CA LYS A 408 20.98 8.41 -6.07
C LYS A 408 20.64 9.27 -4.86
N ARG A 409 21.59 10.03 -4.33
CA ARG A 409 21.37 10.90 -3.17
C ARG A 409 20.30 11.96 -3.44
N TRP A 410 20.34 12.61 -4.61
CA TRP A 410 19.34 13.60 -5.02
C TRP A 410 17.95 12.97 -5.15
N VAL A 411 17.85 11.83 -5.84
CA VAL A 411 16.58 11.12 -6.03
C VAL A 411 15.99 10.63 -4.71
N MET A 412 16.83 10.17 -3.77
CA MET A 412 16.38 9.78 -2.43
C MET A 412 15.76 10.96 -1.67
N ALA A 413 16.33 12.16 -1.79
CA ALA A 413 15.77 13.37 -1.20
C ALA A 413 14.43 13.76 -1.82
N SER A 414 14.29 13.64 -3.15
CA SER A 414 13.01 13.85 -3.85
C SER A 414 11.95 12.85 -3.39
N CYS A 415 12.32 11.57 -3.19
CA CYS A 415 11.41 10.56 -2.65
C CYS A 415 10.99 10.89 -1.20
N ASP A 416 11.88 11.42 -0.37
CA ASP A 416 11.52 11.85 0.99
C ASP A 416 10.52 13.00 0.99
N ALA A 417 10.64 13.95 0.07
CA ALA A 417 9.73 15.08 -0.08
C ALA A 417 8.34 14.63 -0.57
N PHE A 418 8.26 13.73 -1.55
CA PHE A 418 6.98 13.25 -2.10
C PHE A 418 6.03 12.66 -1.04
N PHE A 419 6.54 11.81 -0.14
CA PHE A 419 5.73 11.18 0.90
C PHE A 419 5.32 12.12 2.04
N SER A 420 5.72 13.39 2.01
CA SER A 420 5.22 14.43 2.92
C SER A 420 3.95 15.13 2.40
N SER A 421 3.60 14.96 1.12
CA SER A 421 2.47 15.59 0.43
C SER A 421 1.63 14.57 -0.35
N ALA A 422 1.40 13.39 0.23
CA ALA A 422 1.02 12.11 -0.42
C ALA A 422 -0.33 12.03 -1.19
N ASP A 423 -0.86 13.14 -1.72
CA ASP A 423 -2.04 13.18 -2.59
C ASP A 423 -1.69 13.20 -4.10
N ASP A 424 -0.38 13.17 -4.45
CA ASP A 424 0.10 13.35 -5.82
C ASP A 424 0.28 12.02 -6.59
N ASP A 425 0.01 12.05 -7.90
CA ASP A 425 0.21 10.94 -8.83
C ASP A 425 1.66 10.42 -8.82
N ILE A 426 1.86 9.18 -8.38
CA ILE A 426 3.20 8.56 -8.25
C ILE A 426 3.90 8.38 -9.60
N THR A 427 3.15 8.10 -10.67
CA THR A 427 3.73 7.96 -12.02
C THR A 427 4.22 9.31 -12.51
N LEU A 428 3.43 10.36 -12.28
CA LEU A 428 3.84 11.73 -12.57
C LEU A 428 5.10 12.11 -11.79
N PHE A 429 5.16 11.81 -10.48
CA PHE A 429 6.36 12.04 -9.66
C PHE A 429 7.59 11.31 -10.23
N ILE A 430 7.43 10.04 -10.63
CA ILE A 430 8.53 9.26 -11.21
C ILE A 430 9.05 9.90 -12.49
N ILE A 431 8.16 10.34 -13.38
CA ILE A 431 8.51 11.04 -14.63
C ILE A 431 9.31 12.31 -14.32
N GLN A 432 8.85 13.12 -13.36
CA GLN A 432 9.51 14.38 -13.00
C GLN A 432 10.90 14.15 -12.44
N THR A 433 11.03 13.20 -11.51
CA THR A 433 12.30 12.85 -10.87
C THR A 433 13.28 12.27 -11.89
N ALA A 434 12.82 11.42 -12.82
CA ALA A 434 13.64 10.90 -13.90
C ALA A 434 14.19 12.03 -14.79
N CYS A 435 13.33 12.92 -15.28
CA CYS A 435 13.77 13.99 -16.17
C CYS A 435 14.67 15.02 -15.47
N ASN A 436 14.32 15.44 -14.25
CA ASN A 436 15.00 16.54 -13.57
C ASN A 436 16.24 16.08 -12.78
N ASP A 437 16.10 15.04 -11.97
CA ASP A 437 17.13 14.63 -11.01
C ASP A 437 18.09 13.60 -11.60
N VAL A 438 17.59 12.66 -12.41
CA VAL A 438 18.42 11.64 -13.06
C VAL A 438 19.11 12.21 -14.30
N PHE A 439 18.33 12.56 -15.32
CA PHE A 439 18.85 12.92 -16.64
C PHE A 439 19.14 14.42 -16.84
N ARG A 440 18.60 15.30 -15.98
CA ARG A 440 18.69 16.77 -16.14
C ARG A 440 18.27 17.27 -17.53
N VAL A 441 17.19 16.71 -18.07
CA VAL A 441 16.57 17.11 -19.34
C VAL A 441 15.25 17.85 -19.06
N TRP A 442 15.38 19.12 -18.71
CA TRP A 442 14.29 19.94 -18.19
C TRP A 442 13.25 20.22 -19.27
N GLU A 443 13.67 20.22 -20.53
CA GLU A 443 12.85 20.40 -21.73
C GLU A 443 12.01 19.16 -22.04
N ILE A 444 12.43 17.97 -21.60
CA ILE A 444 11.71 16.72 -21.84
C ILE A 444 10.66 16.46 -20.75
N ALA A 445 10.84 17.01 -19.55
CA ALA A 445 9.88 16.83 -18.46
C ALA A 445 8.45 17.30 -18.84
N PRO A 446 8.23 18.50 -19.41
CA PRO A 446 6.90 18.95 -19.81
C PRO A 446 6.27 18.05 -20.88
N LEU A 447 7.04 17.61 -21.88
CA LEU A 447 6.57 16.67 -22.91
C LEU A 447 6.04 15.37 -22.28
N MET A 448 6.84 14.74 -21.41
CA MET A 448 6.47 13.48 -20.76
C MET A 448 5.26 13.65 -19.83
N ARG A 449 5.13 14.81 -19.16
CA ARG A 449 3.94 15.15 -18.36
C ARG A 449 2.70 15.30 -19.24
N THR A 450 2.79 16.01 -20.36
CA THR A 450 1.67 16.18 -21.30
C THR A 450 1.20 14.84 -21.87
N ILE A 451 2.14 13.94 -22.20
CA ILE A 451 1.84 12.58 -22.64
C ILE A 451 1.12 11.79 -21.53
N HIS A 452 1.65 11.82 -20.29
CA HIS A 452 1.04 11.13 -19.15
C HIS A 452 -0.37 11.63 -18.84
N GLN A 453 -0.56 12.96 -18.80
CA GLN A 453 -1.87 13.56 -18.56
C GLN A 453 -2.88 13.17 -19.64
N ALA A 454 -2.46 13.19 -20.91
CA ALA A 454 -3.30 12.72 -22.00
C ALA A 454 -3.70 11.24 -21.84
N MET A 455 -2.80 10.38 -21.37
CA MET A 455 -3.13 8.98 -21.06
C MET A 455 -4.14 8.85 -19.93
N VAL A 456 -3.98 9.61 -18.84
CA VAL A 456 -4.93 9.66 -17.72
C VAL A 456 -6.31 10.13 -18.20
N ASP A 457 -6.35 11.11 -19.11
CA ASP A 457 -7.57 11.68 -19.67
C ASP A 457 -8.16 10.86 -20.84
N ASN A 458 -7.61 9.67 -21.13
CA ASN A 458 -8.00 8.80 -22.26
C ASN A 458 -7.92 9.47 -23.65
N GLN A 459 -6.96 10.37 -23.85
CA GLN A 459 -6.65 11.01 -25.12
C GLN A 459 -5.49 10.29 -25.84
N ASP A 460 -5.36 10.51 -27.16
CA ASP A 460 -4.25 9.95 -27.95
C ASP A 460 -2.92 10.60 -27.56
N PRO A 461 -1.97 9.86 -26.96
CA PRO A 461 -0.69 10.42 -26.51
C PRO A 461 0.16 10.96 -27.67
N SER A 462 -0.04 10.43 -28.88
CA SER A 462 0.66 10.87 -30.08
C SER A 462 0.21 12.27 -30.52
N GLN A 463 -1.08 12.57 -30.36
CA GLN A 463 -1.62 13.90 -30.63
C GLN A 463 -1.15 14.91 -29.59
N ALA A 464 -1.16 14.54 -28.31
CA ALA A 464 -0.67 15.38 -27.23
C ALA A 464 0.82 15.73 -27.40
N ALA A 465 1.66 14.74 -27.72
CA ALA A 465 3.08 14.96 -28.01
C ALA A 465 3.29 15.87 -29.23
N THR A 466 2.47 15.71 -30.27
CA THR A 466 2.54 16.54 -31.50
C THR A 466 2.17 17.99 -31.19
N SER A 467 1.08 18.21 -30.44
CA SER A 467 0.66 19.56 -30.02
C SER A 467 1.76 20.23 -29.20
N TRP A 468 2.30 19.52 -28.21
CA TRP A 468 3.37 20.05 -27.37
C TRP A 468 4.62 20.41 -28.18
N MET A 469 5.01 19.58 -29.16
CA MET A 469 6.15 19.86 -30.02
C MET A 469 5.95 21.10 -30.89
N ILE A 470 4.73 21.34 -31.37
CA ILE A 470 4.40 22.56 -32.12
C ILE A 470 4.59 23.78 -31.22
N ASP A 471 4.05 23.75 -30.01
CA ASP A 471 4.18 24.85 -29.05
C ASP A 471 5.64 25.08 -28.66
N TYR A 472 6.40 24.00 -28.42
CA TYR A 472 7.84 24.06 -28.12
C TYR A 472 8.64 24.77 -29.21
N VAL A 473 8.38 24.45 -30.49
CA VAL A 473 9.06 25.10 -31.62
C VAL A 473 8.69 26.58 -31.72
N LEU A 474 7.42 26.92 -31.47
CA LEU A 474 6.96 28.30 -31.48
C LEU A 474 7.60 29.11 -30.34
N ASP A 475 7.68 28.55 -29.14
CA ASP A 475 8.32 29.16 -27.99
C ASP A 475 9.83 29.30 -28.19
N TRP A 476 10.48 28.30 -28.78
CA TRP A 476 11.92 28.37 -29.09
C TRP A 476 12.23 29.51 -30.09
N ILE A 477 11.42 29.65 -31.14
CA ILE A 477 11.56 30.74 -32.12
C ILE A 477 11.27 32.09 -31.44
N SER A 478 10.20 32.18 -30.65
CA SER A 478 9.76 33.44 -30.04
C SER A 478 10.67 33.91 -28.90
N GLY A 479 11.22 32.97 -28.13
CA GLY A 479 12.15 33.24 -27.01
C GLY A 479 13.52 33.72 -27.46
N SER A 480 13.81 33.67 -28.76
CA SER A 480 15.05 34.20 -29.37
C SER A 480 15.01 35.72 -29.61
N VAL A 481 13.88 36.36 -29.33
CA VAL A 481 13.67 37.81 -29.47
C VAL A 481 13.64 38.43 -28.09
N PHE A 482 14.54 39.36 -27.82
CA PHE A 482 14.59 40.09 -26.55
C PHE A 482 14.37 41.59 -26.78
N VAL A 483 13.95 42.29 -25.71
CA VAL A 483 13.91 43.75 -25.72
C VAL A 483 15.33 44.26 -25.49
N ASP A 484 15.91 44.85 -26.52
CA ASP A 484 17.16 45.57 -26.40
C ASP A 484 16.87 46.93 -25.75
N LYS A 485 17.53 47.21 -24.63
CA LYS A 485 17.43 48.53 -24.01
C LYS A 485 18.34 49.48 -24.77
N LEU A 486 17.76 50.56 -25.31
CA LEU A 486 18.51 51.75 -25.74
C LEU A 486 19.40 52.29 -24.62
#